data_AF-A0A7C4KST3-F1
#
_entry.id   AF-A0A7C4KST3-F1
#
_cell.length_a   1.000
_cell.length_b   1.000
_cell.length_c   1.000
_cell.angle_alpha   90.00
_cell.angle_beta   90.00
_cell.angle_gamma   90.00
#
_symmetry.space_group_name_H-M   'P 1'
#
loop_
_entity.id
_entity.type
_entity.pdbx_description
1 polymer ?
#
loop_
_entity_poly.entity_id
_entity_poly.type
_entity_poly.pdbx_seq_one_letter_code
_entity_poly.pdbx_strand_id
1 'polypeptide(L)'
;MNERLFQALAIIRAIEEHSLRMREALAASDLAAASAALAERQRLVSSLVDIDTRALGTAPDQRRGPEDEISKKIKELIASGEALISSFLKARDDIREKRRQNAVAREALRSYLCQDGNSINTRVVDG
;
A
#
# COMPACT_ATOMS: atom_id res chain seq x y z
N MET A 1 -1.19 31.60 13.01
CA MET A 1 -1.38 31.21 11.59
C MET A 1 -0.33 30.22 11.08
N ASN A 2 0.94 30.27 11.51
CA ASN A 2 1.99 29.35 11.03
C ASN A 2 1.85 27.88 11.48
N GLU A 3 1.28 27.60 12.65
CA GLU A 3 1.31 26.26 13.26
C GLU A 3 0.57 25.19 12.45
N ARG A 4 -0.60 25.53 11.89
CA ARG A 4 -1.38 24.63 11.02
C ARG A 4 -0.64 24.30 9.72
N LEU A 5 0.13 25.25 9.20
CA LEU A 5 0.88 25.11 7.97
C LEU A 5 2.10 24.19 8.18
N PHE A 6 2.81 24.37 9.30
CA PHE A 6 3.85 23.44 9.73
C PHE A 6 3.30 22.03 10.01
N GLN A 7 2.11 21.94 10.63
CA GLN A 7 1.45 20.66 10.89
C GLN A 7 1.08 19.92 9.59
N ALA A 8 0.53 20.63 8.60
CA ALA A 8 0.22 20.07 7.28
C ALA A 8 1.48 19.56 6.57
N LEU A 9 2.57 20.34 6.58
CA LEU A 9 3.85 19.92 6.00
C LEU A 9 4.44 18.70 6.71
N ALA A 10 4.33 18.62 8.04
CA ALA A 10 4.79 17.46 8.81
C ALA A 10 3.98 16.20 8.46
N ILE A 11 2.66 16.33 8.35
CA ILE A 11 1.79 15.21 7.95
C ILE A 11 2.11 14.76 6.53
N ILE A 12 2.32 15.68 5.59
CA ILE A 12 2.71 15.35 4.21
C ILE A 12 4.02 14.55 4.19
N ARG A 13 5.04 14.97 4.95
CA ARG A 13 6.32 14.24 5.05
C ARG A 13 6.13 12.83 5.61
N ALA A 14 5.27 12.69 6.63
CA ALA A 14 4.94 11.38 7.17
C ALA A 14 4.21 10.50 6.13
N ILE A 15 3.30 11.06 5.34
CA ILE A 15 2.63 10.34 4.24
C ILE A 15 3.67 9.87 3.20
N GLU A 16 4.64 10.71 2.83
CA GLU A 16 5.73 10.36 1.91
C GLU A 16 6.58 9.20 2.46
N GLU A 17 6.93 9.25 3.74
CA GLU A 17 7.70 8.19 4.42
C GLU A 17 6.95 6.86 4.43
N HIS A 18 5.67 6.85 4.84
CA HIS A 18 4.86 5.63 4.82
C HIS A 18 4.60 5.13 3.40
N SER A 19 4.54 6.03 2.40
CA SER A 19 4.48 5.65 0.98
C SER A 19 5.76 4.95 0.52
N LEU A 20 6.94 5.38 0.99
CA LEU A 20 8.20 4.72 0.70
C LEU A 20 8.27 3.34 1.36
N ARG A 21 7.99 3.25 2.67
CA ARG A 21 7.98 1.98 3.42
C ARG A 21 7.05 0.94 2.80
N MET A 22 5.88 1.38 2.34
CA MET A 22 4.92 0.54 1.63
C MET A 22 5.49 -0.03 0.32
N ARG A 23 6.24 0.77 -0.46
CA ARG A 23 6.90 0.29 -1.70
C ARG A 23 8.00 -0.71 -1.40
N GLU A 24 8.84 -0.43 -0.40
CA GLU A 24 9.93 -1.31 0.01
C GLU A 24 9.38 -2.67 0.50
N ALA A 25 8.32 -2.64 1.31
CA ALA A 25 7.65 -3.85 1.78
C ALA A 25 7.04 -4.67 0.64
N LEU A 26 6.38 -4.02 -0.33
CA LEU A 26 5.88 -4.70 -1.53
C LEU A 26 7.00 -5.33 -2.35
N ALA A 27 8.12 -4.62 -2.54
CA ALA A 27 9.28 -5.13 -3.26
C ALA A 27 9.90 -6.35 -2.55
N ALA A 28 9.88 -6.36 -1.21
CA ALA A 28 10.31 -7.48 -0.39
C ALA A 28 9.26 -8.62 -0.29
N SER A 29 8.08 -8.48 -0.91
CA SER A 29 6.94 -9.39 -0.74
C SER A 29 6.44 -9.51 0.72
N ASP A 30 6.77 -8.54 1.58
CA ASP A 30 6.27 -8.48 2.95
C ASP A 30 4.92 -7.76 2.99
N LEU A 31 3.85 -8.53 2.83
CA LEU A 31 2.49 -8.02 2.82
C LEU A 31 2.05 -7.45 4.17
N ALA A 32 2.56 -7.98 5.29
CA ALA A 32 2.20 -7.51 6.61
C ALA A 32 2.74 -6.09 6.85
N ALA A 33 4.03 -5.88 6.53
CA ALA A 33 4.64 -4.56 6.60
C ALA A 33 3.99 -3.57 5.60
N ALA A 34 3.66 -4.02 4.39
CA ALA A 34 2.99 -3.20 3.39
C ALA A 34 1.59 -2.76 3.86
N SER A 35 0.82 -3.67 4.47
CA SER A 35 -0.49 -3.37 5.05
C SER A 35 -0.41 -2.42 6.23
N ALA A 36 0.57 -2.59 7.12
CA ALA A 36 0.78 -1.70 8.25
C ALA A 36 1.13 -0.27 7.77
N ALA A 37 2.01 -0.16 6.78
CA ALA A 37 2.37 1.13 6.18
C ALA A 37 1.18 1.80 5.47
N LEU A 38 0.32 1.02 4.79
CA LEU A 38 -0.91 1.53 4.16
C LEU A 38 -1.90 2.08 5.19
N ALA A 39 -2.13 1.37 6.30
CA ALA A 39 -3.06 1.81 7.34
C ALA A 39 -2.62 3.14 7.95
N GLU A 40 -1.33 3.28 8.25
CA GLU A 40 -0.80 4.53 8.80
C GLU A 40 -0.85 5.67 7.79
N ARG A 41 -0.53 5.39 6.52
CA ARG A 41 -0.69 6.36 5.43
C ARG A 41 -2.15 6.85 5.32
N GLN A 42 -3.13 5.97 5.42
CA GLN A 42 -4.56 6.33 5.37
C GLN A 42 -4.94 7.23 6.55
N ARG A 43 -4.50 6.90 7.78
CA ARG A 43 -4.73 7.71 8.98
C ARG A 43 -4.20 9.14 8.83
N LEU A 44 -2.99 9.28 8.26
CA LEU A 44 -2.34 10.56 8.02
C LEU A 44 -3.04 11.37 6.92
N VAL A 45 -3.50 10.72 5.85
CA VAL A 45 -4.30 11.39 4.79
C VAL A 45 -5.60 11.92 5.38
N SER A 46 -6.32 11.14 6.20
CA SER A 46 -7.50 11.64 6.91
C SER A 46 -7.17 12.84 7.78
N SER A 47 -6.07 12.77 8.53
CA SER A 47 -5.61 13.91 9.35
C SER A 47 -5.28 15.16 8.52
N LEU A 48 -4.74 14.99 7.30
CA LEU A 48 -4.47 16.09 6.39
C LEU A 48 -5.74 16.72 5.83
N VAL A 49 -6.78 15.92 5.57
CA VAL A 49 -8.10 16.39 5.12
C VAL A 49 -8.83 17.12 6.25
N ASP A 50 -8.68 16.64 7.49
CA ASP A 50 -9.26 17.26 8.70
C ASP A 50 -8.61 18.61 9.03
N ILE A 51 -7.37 18.84 8.59
CA ILE A 51 -6.79 20.19 8.58
C ILE A 51 -7.57 21.00 7.54
N ASP A 52 -8.54 21.78 8.03
CA ASP A 52 -9.44 22.60 7.21
C ASP A 52 -8.66 23.44 6.19
N THR A 53 -8.61 22.95 4.95
CA THR A 53 -7.90 23.58 3.83
C THR A 53 -8.55 24.91 3.42
N ARG A 54 -9.77 25.23 3.87
CA ARG A 54 -10.35 26.58 3.72
C ARG A 54 -9.60 27.63 4.53
N ALA A 55 -8.96 27.25 5.64
CA ALA A 55 -8.14 28.16 6.44
C ALA A 55 -6.76 28.46 5.82
N LEU A 56 -6.35 27.70 4.80
CA LEU A 56 -5.18 27.97 3.94
C LEU A 56 -5.56 28.76 2.69
N GLY A 57 -6.84 29.12 2.53
CA GLY A 57 -7.34 29.90 1.41
C GLY A 57 -7.30 31.39 1.73
N THR A 58 -6.14 32.01 1.61
CA THR A 58 -6.14 33.45 1.33
C THR A 58 -6.67 33.66 -0.11
N ALA A 59 -7.36 34.78 -0.35
CA ALA A 59 -7.94 35.13 -1.65
C ALA A 59 -6.91 34.92 -2.80
N PRO A 60 -7.34 34.63 -4.05
CA PRO A 60 -6.43 34.37 -5.18
C PRO A 60 -5.30 35.41 -5.35
N ASP A 61 -5.51 36.65 -4.90
CA ASP A 61 -4.54 37.75 -4.93
C ASP A 61 -3.49 37.76 -3.79
N GLN A 62 -3.57 36.87 -2.80
CA GLN A 62 -2.69 36.85 -1.61
C GLN A 62 -1.86 35.56 -1.44
N ARG A 63 -1.99 34.57 -2.34
CA ARG A 63 -1.14 33.37 -2.32
C ARG A 63 0.31 33.76 -2.58
N ARG A 64 1.14 33.80 -1.53
CA ARG A 64 2.59 33.88 -1.67
C ARG A 64 3.28 32.91 -0.72
N GLY A 65 3.95 31.93 -1.31
CA GLY A 65 4.99 31.10 -0.68
C GLY A 65 4.51 29.74 -0.17
N PRO A 66 4.14 29.59 1.12
CA PRO A 66 3.99 28.27 1.75
C PRO A 66 2.74 27.49 1.30
N GLU A 67 1.67 28.20 0.94
CA GLU A 67 0.40 27.61 0.48
C GLU A 67 0.56 26.95 -0.91
N ASP A 68 1.36 27.54 -1.80
CA ASP A 68 1.67 26.97 -3.11
C ASP A 68 2.54 25.72 -2.99
N GLU A 69 3.47 25.68 -2.03
CA GLU A 69 4.29 24.50 -1.76
C GLU A 69 3.44 23.33 -1.25
N ILE A 70 2.49 23.59 -0.34
CA ILE A 70 1.55 22.57 0.13
C ILE A 70 0.67 22.07 -1.01
N SER A 71 0.13 22.97 -1.84
CA SER A 71 -0.66 22.61 -3.02
C SER A 71 0.12 21.73 -3.99
N LYS A 72 1.40 22.06 -4.24
CA LYS A 72 2.31 21.25 -5.05
C LYS A 72 2.52 19.87 -4.43
N LYS A 73 2.83 19.80 -3.13
CA LYS A 73 3.04 18.56 -2.40
C LYS A 73 1.80 17.67 -2.38
N ILE A 74 0.60 18.24 -2.27
CA ILE A 74 -0.66 17.48 -2.36
C ILE A 74 -0.80 16.84 -3.75
N LYS A 75 -0.48 17.56 -4.83
CA LYS A 75 -0.51 16.99 -6.19
C LYS A 75 0.50 15.85 -6.34
N GLU A 76 1.71 16.02 -5.79
CA GLU A 76 2.74 14.96 -5.76
C GLU A 76 2.26 13.74 -4.95
N LEU A 77 1.57 13.95 -3.83
CA LEU A 77 0.97 12.87 -3.02
C LEU A 77 -0.12 12.10 -3.78
N ILE A 78 -0.94 12.78 -4.57
CA ILE A 78 -1.97 12.14 -5.41
C ILE A 78 -1.29 11.25 -6.46
N ALA A 79 -0.33 11.80 -7.22
CA ALA A 79 0.40 11.05 -8.23
C ALA A 79 1.16 9.84 -7.64
N SER A 80 1.78 10.02 -6.47
CA SER A 80 2.42 8.94 -5.72
C SER A 80 1.42 7.86 -5.28
N GLY A 81 0.22 8.26 -4.84
CA GLY A 81 -0.88 7.37 -4.50
C GLY A 81 -1.33 6.48 -5.67
N GLU A 82 -1.44 7.06 -6.87
CA GLU A 82 -1.78 6.31 -8.09
C GLU A 82 -0.72 5.26 -8.44
N ALA A 83 0.57 5.62 -8.33
CA ALA A 83 1.69 4.69 -8.55
C ALA A 83 1.71 3.54 -7.52
N LEU A 84 1.37 3.83 -6.26
CA LEU A 84 1.23 2.83 -5.21
C LEU A 84 0.11 1.83 -5.51
N ILE A 85 -1.06 2.30 -5.98
CA ILE A 85 -2.17 1.44 -6.36
C ILE A 85 -1.75 0.48 -7.48
N SER A 86 -1.05 0.98 -8.50
CA SER A 86 -0.51 0.15 -9.58
C SER A 86 0.42 -0.95 -9.04
N SER A 87 1.30 -0.60 -8.10
CA SER A 87 2.22 -1.55 -7.46
C SER A 87 1.47 -2.64 -6.66
N PHE A 88 0.41 -2.26 -5.94
CA PHE A 88 -0.46 -3.20 -5.22
C PHE A 88 -1.20 -4.16 -6.16
N LEU A 89 -1.74 -3.65 -7.27
CA LEU A 89 -2.42 -4.47 -8.26
C LEU A 89 -1.49 -5.51 -8.87
N LYS A 90 -0.25 -5.12 -9.18
CA LYS A 90 0.78 -6.04 -9.66
C LYS A 90 1.08 -7.14 -8.63
N ALA A 91 1.31 -6.78 -7.36
CA ALA A 91 1.55 -7.75 -6.29
C ALA A 91 0.38 -8.72 -6.11
N ARG A 92 -0.87 -8.23 -6.21
CA ARG A 92 -2.08 -9.07 -6.17
C ARG A 92 -2.10 -10.08 -7.32
N ASP A 93 -1.78 -9.65 -8.53
CA ASP A 93 -1.81 -10.51 -9.71
C ASP A 93 -0.70 -11.57 -9.64
N ASP A 94 0.48 -11.23 -9.12
CA ASP A 94 1.57 -12.19 -8.85
C ASP A 94 1.16 -13.27 -7.82
N ILE A 95 0.45 -12.89 -6.76
CA ILE A 95 -0.08 -13.84 -5.77
C ILE A 95 -1.10 -14.78 -6.41
N ARG A 96 -1.98 -14.26 -7.28
CA ARG A 96 -2.96 -15.08 -8.01
C ARG A 96 -2.28 -16.08 -8.93
N GLU A 97 -1.22 -15.67 -9.62
CA GLU A 97 -0.42 -16.56 -10.46
C GLU A 97 0.22 -17.68 -9.64
N LYS A 98 0.92 -17.33 -8.56
CA LYS A 98 1.55 -18.32 -7.66
C LYS A 98 0.53 -19.31 -7.08
N ARG A 99 -0.68 -18.86 -6.75
CA ARG A 99 -1.77 -19.76 -6.30
C ARG A 99 -2.20 -20.73 -7.39
N ARG A 100 -2.31 -20.28 -8.65
CA ARG A 100 -2.63 -21.16 -9.78
C ARG A 100 -1.54 -22.21 -10.00
N GLN A 101 -0.27 -21.78 -9.98
CA GLN A 101 0.88 -22.68 -10.09
C GLN A 101 0.90 -23.71 -8.96
N ASN A 102 0.61 -23.31 -7.72
CA ASN A 102 0.54 -24.22 -6.59
C ASN A 102 -0.60 -25.25 -6.75
N ALA A 103 -1.77 -24.83 -7.24
CA ALA A 103 -2.88 -25.74 -7.51
C ALA A 103 -2.51 -26.80 -8.59
N VAL A 104 -1.86 -26.37 -9.67
CA VAL A 104 -1.36 -27.28 -10.72
C VAL A 104 -0.30 -28.24 -10.16
N ALA A 105 0.64 -27.73 -9.36
CA ALA A 105 1.66 -28.56 -8.73
C ALA A 105 1.06 -29.60 -7.76
N ARG A 106 0.03 -29.23 -6.99
CA ARG A 106 -0.71 -30.15 -6.12
C ARG A 106 -1.42 -31.24 -6.91
N GLU A 107 -2.07 -30.88 -8.01
CA GLU A 107 -2.75 -31.86 -8.87
C GLU A 107 -1.75 -32.81 -9.56
N ALA A 108 -0.62 -32.27 -10.05
CA ALA A 108 0.46 -33.08 -10.61
C ALA A 108 1.05 -34.06 -9.58
N LEU A 109 1.29 -33.60 -8.35
CA LEU A 109 1.76 -34.44 -7.25
C LEU A 109 0.74 -35.54 -6.92
N ARG A 110 -0.55 -35.20 -6.87
CA ARG A 110 -1.63 -36.17 -6.63
C ARG A 110 -1.68 -37.22 -7.74
N SER A 111 -1.60 -36.81 -9.01
CA SER A 111 -1.57 -37.71 -10.16
C SER A 111 -0.38 -38.66 -10.10
N TYR A 112 0.82 -38.14 -9.80
CA TYR A 112 2.03 -38.94 -9.62
C TYR A 112 1.89 -39.97 -8.49
N LEU A 113 1.39 -39.56 -7.32
CA LEU A 113 1.15 -40.45 -6.17
C LEU A 113 0.06 -41.50 -6.43
N CYS A 114 -0.86 -41.27 -7.36
CA CYS A 114 -1.90 -42.24 -7.73
C CYS A 114 -1.46 -43.20 -8.85
N GLN A 115 -0.44 -42.86 -9.64
CA GLN A 115 0.11 -43.73 -10.69
C GLN A 115 1.05 -44.80 -10.12
N ASP A 116 1.81 -44.47 -9.08
CA ASP A 116 2.52 -45.46 -8.27
C ASP A 116 1.52 -46.12 -7.32
N GLY A 117 1.08 -47.35 -7.63
CA GLY A 117 0.18 -48.16 -6.81
C GLY A 117 0.74 -48.58 -5.44
N ASN A 118 1.39 -47.68 -4.70
CA ASN A 118 1.72 -47.87 -3.30
C ASN A 118 0.60 -47.27 -2.44
N SER A 119 -0.23 -48.16 -1.91
CA SER A 119 -1.15 -47.89 -0.81
C SER A 119 -0.38 -47.47 0.45
N ILE A 120 0.13 -46.24 0.51
CA ILE A 120 0.55 -45.66 1.79
C ILE A 120 -0.74 -45.19 2.46
N ASN A 121 -1.16 -45.96 3.47
CA ASN A 121 -2.29 -45.67 4.36
C ASN A 121 -2.43 -44.17 4.64
N THR A 122 -3.47 -43.55 4.07
CA THR A 122 -3.90 -42.18 4.39
C THR A 122 -4.60 -42.17 5.75
N ARG A 123 -3.81 -42.27 6.83
CA ARG A 123 -4.22 -41.89 8.19
C ARG A 123 -3.45 -40.64 8.64
N VAL A 124 -3.61 -39.54 7.89
CA VAL A 124 -3.25 -38.21 8.39
C VAL A 124 -4.20 -37.18 7.76
N VAL A 125 -5.49 -37.29 8.10
CA VAL A 125 -6.43 -36.18 7.98
C VAL A 125 -7.35 -36.31 9.19
N ASP A 126 -6.92 -35.75 10.33
CA ASP A 126 -7.73 -35.23 11.44
C ASP A 126 -6.79 -34.97 12.62
N GLY A 127 -6.42 -33.70 12.79
CA GLY A 127 -5.54 -33.17 13.83
C GLY A 127 -5.26 -31.69 13.60
#